data_AF-A0A1C5KQS9-F1
#
_entry.id   AF-A0A1C5KQS9-F1
#
_cell.length_a   1.000
_cell.length_b   1.000
_cell.length_c   1.000
_cell.angle_alpha   90.00
_cell.angle_beta   90.00
_cell.angle_gamma   90.00
#
_symmetry.space_group_name_H-M   'P 1'
#
loop_
_entity.id
_entity.type
_entity.pdbx_description
1 polymer ?
#
loop_
_entity_poly.entity_id
_entity_poly.type
_entity_poly.pdbx_seq_one_letter_code
_entity_poly.pdbx_strand_id
1 'polypeptide(L)'
;MGDMTVDELKSKKLCFLWSAKPGRNGKVTKVPFAANGGATGTDDAHKGTWVSFDDAESARNQFRASGLGLKIPKGFFLLDIDHKDISDPFA
;
A
#
# COMPACT_ATOMS: atom_id res chain seq x y z
N MET A 1 -15.14 16.21 -7.78
CA MET A 1 -14.06 15.94 -6.81
C MET A 1 -12.81 16.52 -7.45
N GLY A 2 -12.26 17.60 -6.88
CA GLY A 2 -11.12 18.31 -7.48
C GLY A 2 -9.85 17.48 -7.42
N ASP A 3 -8.87 17.86 -8.24
CA ASP A 3 -7.54 17.25 -8.27
C ASP A 3 -6.95 17.20 -6.85
N MET A 4 -6.59 16.01 -6.38
CA MET A 4 -5.95 15.81 -5.08
C MET A 4 -4.44 15.84 -5.27
N THR A 5 -3.75 16.65 -4.48
CA THR A 5 -2.28 16.69 -4.52
C THR A 5 -1.67 15.47 -3.84
N VAL A 6 -0.39 15.21 -4.11
CA VAL A 6 0.35 14.13 -3.42
C VAL A 6 0.43 14.37 -1.92
N ASP A 7 0.58 15.61 -1.47
CA ASP A 7 0.66 15.95 -0.04
C ASP A 7 -0.69 15.74 0.67
N GLU A 8 -1.79 16.09 -0.01
CA GLU A 8 -3.13 15.77 0.47
C GLU A 8 -3.37 14.26 0.55
N LEU A 9 -2.83 13.49 -0.39
CA LEU A 9 -2.92 12.03 -0.35
C LEU A 9 -2.12 11.45 0.83
N LYS A 10 -0.89 11.94 1.06
CA LYS A 10 -0.01 11.49 2.14
C LYS A 10 -0.57 11.78 3.54
N SER A 11 -1.28 12.90 3.70
CA SER A 11 -1.92 13.27 4.97
C SER A 11 -3.15 12.43 5.31
N LYS A 12 -3.74 11.70 4.35
CA LYS A 12 -4.91 10.84 4.60
C LYS A 12 -4.52 9.53 5.27
N LYS A 13 -5.43 9.02 6.11
CA LYS A 13 -5.33 7.69 6.72
C LYS A 13 -5.72 6.59 5.73
N LEU A 14 -4.82 6.30 4.81
CA LEU A 14 -5.00 5.31 3.74
C LEU A 14 -3.85 4.31 3.64
N CYS A 15 -2.77 4.52 4.40
CA CYS A 15 -1.57 3.71 4.32
C CYS A 15 -1.59 2.57 5.34
N PHE A 16 -0.93 1.47 4.98
CA PHE A 16 -0.66 0.31 5.82
C PHE A 16 0.66 -0.34 5.39
N LEU A 17 1.11 -1.39 6.06
CA LEU A 17 2.37 -2.08 5.75
C LEU A 17 2.11 -3.35 4.94
N TRP A 18 3.09 -3.82 4.18
CA TRP A 18 3.09 -5.17 3.65
C TRP A 18 4.48 -5.82 3.72
N SER A 19 4.49 -7.14 3.84
CA SER A 19 5.71 -7.95 3.75
C SER A 19 5.58 -8.99 2.65
N ALA A 20 6.68 -9.21 1.92
CA ALA A 20 6.82 -10.31 0.98
C ALA A 20 6.86 -11.62 1.75
N LYS A 21 5.91 -12.52 1.50
CA LYS A 21 5.85 -13.84 2.12
C LYS A 21 5.58 -14.92 1.07
N PRO A 22 6.19 -16.12 1.19
CA PRO A 22 5.81 -17.25 0.35
C PRO A 22 4.31 -17.55 0.50
N GLY A 23 3.60 -17.55 -0.61
CA GLY A 23 2.21 -17.97 -0.71
C GLY A 23 2.08 -19.49 -0.69
N ARG A 24 0.83 -19.98 -0.61
CA ARG A 24 0.52 -21.42 -0.55
C ARG A 24 1.03 -22.24 -1.75
N ASN A 25 1.27 -21.57 -2.87
CA ASN A 25 1.81 -22.15 -4.11
C ASN A 25 3.31 -21.87 -4.29
N GLY A 26 4.01 -21.41 -3.25
CA GLY A 26 5.43 -21.03 -3.32
C GLY A 26 5.70 -19.67 -3.98
N LYS A 27 4.71 -19.02 -4.59
CA LYS A 27 4.87 -17.67 -5.16
C LYS A 27 4.96 -16.63 -4.05
N VAL A 28 5.88 -15.69 -4.15
CA VAL A 28 5.97 -14.57 -3.21
C VAL A 28 4.73 -13.69 -3.36
N THR A 29 4.05 -13.42 -2.26
CA THR A 29 2.84 -12.58 -2.18
C THR A 29 3.08 -11.41 -1.24
N LYS A 30 2.42 -10.28 -1.51
CA LYS A 30 2.42 -9.11 -0.62
C LYS A 30 1.34 -9.33 0.44
N VAL A 31 1.73 -9.56 1.69
CA VAL A 31 0.77 -9.76 2.79
C VAL A 31 0.65 -8.46 3.60
N PRO A 32 -0.52 -7.82 3.62
CA PRO A 32 -0.72 -6.56 4.33
C PRO A 32 -0.85 -6.77 5.84
N PHE A 33 -0.42 -5.78 6.62
CA PHE A 33 -0.61 -5.69 8.07
C PHE A 33 -0.65 -4.23 8.54
N ALA A 34 -1.31 -3.99 9.66
CA ALA A 34 -1.50 -2.66 10.22
C ALA A 34 -0.21 -2.09 10.84
N ALA A 35 -0.14 -0.76 10.99
CA ALA A 35 1.02 -0.09 11.58
C ALA A 35 1.24 -0.44 13.07
N ASN A 36 0.26 -1.07 13.73
CA ASN A 36 0.40 -1.60 15.09
C ASN A 36 0.77 -3.10 15.11
N GLY A 37 1.06 -3.70 13.95
CA GLY A 37 1.38 -5.13 13.81
C GLY A 37 0.16 -6.05 13.67
N GLY A 38 -1.06 -5.53 13.76
CA GLY A 38 -2.30 -6.29 13.62
C GLY A 38 -2.68 -6.65 12.19
N ALA A 39 -3.77 -7.38 12.03
CA ALA A 39 -4.36 -7.65 10.71
C ALA A 39 -4.91 -6.37 10.07
N THR A 40 -4.80 -6.27 8.75
CA THR A 40 -5.42 -5.20 7.96
C THR A 40 -5.89 -5.76 6.62
N GLY A 41 -6.65 -4.95 5.89
CA GLY A 41 -7.15 -5.22 4.56
C GLY A 41 -7.49 -3.91 3.87
N THR A 42 -7.97 -4.00 2.63
CA THR A 42 -8.38 -2.84 1.83
C THR A 42 -9.89 -2.65 1.80
N ASP A 43 -10.63 -3.35 2.67
CA ASP A 43 -12.08 -3.19 2.84
C ASP A 43 -12.43 -2.17 3.94
N ASP A 44 -13.71 -1.78 4.00
CA ASP A 44 -14.18 -0.79 4.97
C ASP A 44 -14.16 -1.29 6.42
N ALA A 45 -14.11 -2.61 6.67
CA ALA A 45 -14.00 -3.16 8.02
C ALA A 45 -12.62 -2.88 8.61
N HIS A 46 -11.59 -2.80 7.77
CA HIS A 46 -10.22 -2.50 8.19
C HIS A 46 -9.87 -1.01 8.15
N LYS A 47 -10.79 -0.11 7.79
CA LYS A 47 -10.50 1.34 7.67
C LYS A 47 -9.89 1.97 8.92
N GLY A 48 -10.23 1.43 10.11
CA GLY A 48 -9.69 1.90 11.39
C GLY A 48 -8.22 1.53 11.64
N THR A 49 -7.64 0.67 10.80
CA THR A 49 -6.26 0.21 10.90
C THR A 49 -5.30 0.95 9.97
N TRP A 50 -5.82 1.80 9.08
CA TRP A 50 -5.00 2.60 8.17
C TRP A 50 -4.51 3.87 8.84
N VAL A 51 -3.32 4.31 8.44
CA VAL A 51 -2.61 5.45 9.03
C VAL A 51 -2.13 6.41 7.94
N SER A 52 -1.57 7.55 8.35
CA SER A 52 -0.95 8.49 7.41
C SER A 52 0.30 7.88 6.76
N PHE A 53 0.82 8.52 5.70
CA PHE A 53 2.08 8.08 5.10
C PHE A 53 3.24 8.07 6.10
N ASP A 54 3.40 9.13 6.89
CA ASP A 54 4.52 9.28 7.84
C ASP A 54 4.45 8.25 8.98
N ASP A 55 3.24 7.97 9.47
CA ASP A 55 3.01 6.92 10.47
C ASP A 55 3.36 5.54 9.91
N ALA A 56 2.96 5.27 8.66
CA ALA A 56 3.28 4.02 7.99
C ALA A 56 4.79 3.89 7.72
N GLU A 57 5.46 4.95 7.29
CA GLU A 57 6.91 4.95 7.05
C GLU A 57 7.70 4.71 8.36
N SER A 58 7.28 5.36 9.45
CA SER A 58 7.85 5.15 10.78
C SER A 58 7.69 3.69 11.23
N ALA A 59 6.48 3.12 11.09
CA ALA A 59 6.20 1.73 11.43
C ALA A 59 6.94 0.74 10.51
N ARG A 60 7.14 1.06 9.23
CA ARG A 60 7.89 0.23 8.27
C ARG A 60 9.28 -0.11 8.80
N ASN A 61 9.96 0.89 9.36
CA ASN A 61 11.31 0.73 9.91
C ASN A 61 11.30 -0.12 11.19
N GLN A 62 10.30 0.07 12.06
CA GLN A 62 10.13 -0.72 13.28
C GLN A 62 9.87 -2.21 12.98
N PHE A 63 8.94 -2.50 12.06
CA PHE A 63 8.53 -3.86 11.72
C PHE A 63 9.40 -4.51 10.63
N ARG A 64 10.36 -3.77 10.05
CA ARG A 64 11.16 -4.19 8.89
C ARG A 64 10.26 -4.69 7.75
N ALA A 65 9.17 -3.98 7.50
CA ALA A 65 8.21 -4.34 6.46
C ALA A 65 8.85 -4.19 5.08
N SER A 66 8.41 -5.01 4.11
CA SER A 66 8.93 -4.92 2.74
C SER A 66 8.48 -3.66 2.00
N GLY A 67 7.35 -3.05 2.41
CA GLY A 67 6.90 -1.80 1.83
C GLY A 67 5.61 -1.27 2.47
N LEU A 68 5.12 -0.17 1.88
CA LEU A 68 3.85 0.44 2.21
C LEU A 68 2.79 0.03 1.20
N GLY A 69 1.56 -0.15 1.66
CA GLY A 69 0.36 -0.30 0.84
C GLY A 69 -0.53 0.91 1.00
N LEU A 70 -1.34 1.19 -0.03
CA LEU A 70 -2.27 2.32 -0.07
C LEU A 70 -3.67 1.83 -0.42
N LYS A 71 -4.67 2.21 0.38
CA LYS A 71 -6.06 2.10 -0.02
C LYS A 71 -6.35 3.16 -1.08
N ILE A 72 -6.69 2.72 -2.30
CA ILE A 72 -7.11 3.62 -3.38
C ILE A 72 -8.38 4.39 -2.93
N PRO A 73 -8.35 5.73 -2.87
CA PRO A 73 -9.53 6.52 -2.52
C PRO A 73 -10.65 6.35 -3.56
N LYS A 74 -11.91 6.55 -3.15
CA LYS A 74 -13.04 6.51 -4.09
C LYS A 74 -12.87 7.61 -5.15
N GLY A 75 -13.15 7.27 -6.41
CA GLY A 75 -12.97 8.17 -7.55
C GLY A 75 -11.56 8.16 -8.16
N PHE A 76 -10.65 7.36 -7.61
CA PHE A 76 -9.30 7.15 -8.14
C PHE A 76 -9.14 5.72 -8.64
N PHE A 77 -8.19 5.52 -9.54
CA PHE A 77 -7.75 4.20 -9.98
C PHE A 77 -6.23 4.09 -9.83
N LEU A 78 -5.74 2.86 -9.74
CA LEU A 78 -4.31 2.55 -9.82
C LEU A 78 -4.10 1.77 -11.11
N LEU A 79 -3.17 2.23 -11.94
CA LEU A 79 -2.74 1.55 -13.14
C LEU A 79 -1.46 0.78 -12.81
N ASP A 80 -1.56 -0.54 -12.74
CA ASP A 80 -0.42 -1.43 -12.54
C ASP A 80 0.01 -1.98 -13.91
N ILE A 81 1.25 -1.72 -14.30
CA ILE A 81 1.81 -2.17 -15.58
C ILE A 81 2.94 -3.14 -15.26
N ASP A 82 2.62 -4.43 -15.33
CA ASP A 82 3.59 -5.48 -15.10
C ASP A 82 4.39 -5.80 -16.38
N HIS A 83 5.61 -6.31 -16.19
CA HIS A 83 6.42 -6.93 -17.24
C HIS A 83 6.67 -6.06 -18.50
N LYS A 84 6.65 -4.73 -18.35
CA LYS A 84 7.17 -3.85 -19.41
C LYS A 84 8.68 -4.01 -19.51
N ASP A 85 9.11 -4.37 -20.71
CA ASP A 85 10.53 -4.39 -21.05
C ASP A 85 11.04 -2.95 -21.12
N ILE A 86 12.29 -2.72 -20.73
CA ILE A 86 12.91 -1.39 -20.76
C ILE A 86 13.05 -0.85 -22.20
N SER A 87 12.96 -1.73 -23.19
CA SER A 87 12.96 -1.40 -24.62
C SER A 87 11.57 -1.09 -25.20
N ASP A 88 10.50 -1.17 -24.40
CA ASP A 88 9.15 -0.85 -24.86
C ASP A 88 9.07 0.64 -25.27
N PRO A 89 8.76 0.96 -26.54
CA PRO A 89 8.79 2.33 -27.05
C PRO A 89 7.67 3.23 -26.51
N PHE A 90 6.76 2.68 -25.70
CA PHE A 90 5.70 3.41 -25.01
C PHE A 90 5.88 3.36 -23.48
N ALA A 91 7.05 2.95 -22.97
CA ALA A 91 7.41 3.07 -21.55
C ALA A 91 7.77 4.52 -21.18
#